data_AF-A0ABD0WQF0-F1
#
_entry.id   AF-A0ABD0WQF0-F1
#
_cell.length_a   1.000
_cell.length_b   1.000
_cell.length_c   1.000
_cell.angle_alpha   90.00
_cell.angle_beta   90.00
_cell.angle_gamma   90.00
#
_symmetry.space_group_name_H-M   'P 1'
#
loop_
_entity.id
_entity.type
_entity.pdbx_description
1 polymer ?
#
loop_
_entity_poly.entity_id
_entity_poly.type
_entity_poly.pdbx_seq_one_letter_code
_entity_poly.pdbx_strand_id
1 'polypeptide(L)'
;MFFLPCFFQNETRVLRVKVVAGIDLAKKDIIGASDPYVKLSLYVADENRELALVQTKTIKKTLNPKWNEEFYFRVCPHNHRLLFEVFDENRLVRLIFLQYLMMSFKF
;
A
#
# COMPACT_ATOMS: atom_id res chain seq x y z
N MET A 1 12.95 39.97 -12.36
CA MET A 1 12.43 38.60 -12.53
C MET A 1 12.27 38.02 -11.13
N PHE A 2 11.10 38.19 -10.52
CA PHE A 2 10.84 37.69 -9.17
C PHE A 2 10.26 36.28 -9.29
N PHE A 3 11.00 35.28 -8.83
CA PHE A 3 10.43 33.96 -8.56
C PHE A 3 9.59 34.10 -7.29
N LEU A 4 8.26 34.10 -7.43
CA LEU A 4 7.38 33.88 -6.29
C LEU A 4 7.55 32.41 -5.86
N PRO A 5 7.91 32.12 -4.60
CA PRO A 5 7.83 30.76 -4.09
C PRO A 5 6.35 30.37 -4.16
N CYS A 6 6.07 29.30 -4.89
CA CYS A 6 4.71 28.82 -5.08
C CYS A 6 4.08 28.57 -3.70
N PHE A 7 3.13 29.43 -3.32
CA PHE A 7 2.20 29.22 -2.21
C PHE A 7 1.25 28.06 -2.58
N PHE A 8 1.75 26.82 -2.69
CA PHE A 8 0.88 25.68 -2.48
C PHE A 8 0.61 25.64 -0.98
N GLN A 9 -0.48 26.30 -0.55
CA GLN A 9 -1.12 25.91 0.70
C GLN A 9 -1.22 24.38 0.67
N ASN A 10 -0.71 23.72 1.72
CA ASN A 10 -0.78 22.27 1.86
C ASN A 10 -2.26 21.85 1.92
N GLU A 11 -2.91 21.71 0.77
CA GLU A 11 -4.27 21.19 0.63
C GLU A 11 -4.23 19.69 0.92
N THR A 12 -4.16 19.37 2.20
CA THR A 12 -4.25 18.00 2.64
C THR A 12 -5.68 17.52 2.56
N ARG A 13 -5.88 16.32 2.02
CA ARG A 13 -7.19 15.66 1.89
C ARG A 13 -7.14 14.33 2.63
N VAL A 14 -8.30 13.85 3.08
CA VAL A 14 -8.40 12.52 3.67
C VAL A 14 -8.65 11.53 2.54
N LEU A 15 -7.70 10.63 2.31
CA LEU A 15 -7.85 9.53 1.37
C LEU A 15 -8.25 8.28 2.14
N ARG A 16 -9.43 7.74 1.81
CA ARG A 16 -9.84 6.41 2.27
C ARG A 16 -9.35 5.35 1.29
N VAL A 17 -8.60 4.39 1.81
CA VAL A 17 -8.03 3.27 1.07
C VAL A 17 -8.64 1.97 1.57
N LYS A 18 -9.35 1.24 0.71
CA LYS A 18 -9.86 -0.09 1.03
C LYS A 18 -9.03 -1.16 0.33
N VAL A 19 -8.38 -2.01 1.11
CA VAL A 19 -7.66 -3.19 0.63
C VAL A 19 -8.63 -4.37 0.64
N VAL A 20 -9.07 -4.79 -0.55
CA VAL A 20 -10.17 -5.76 -0.68
C VAL A 20 -9.63 -7.18 -0.65
N ALA A 21 -8.84 -7.55 -1.65
CA ALA A 21 -8.37 -8.92 -1.86
C ALA A 21 -7.11 -8.98 -2.72
N GLY A 22 -6.37 -10.08 -2.58
CA GLY A 22 -5.34 -10.52 -3.53
C GLY A 22 -5.90 -11.69 -4.33
N ILE A 23 -5.60 -11.73 -5.62
CA ILE A 23 -6.05 -12.81 -6.50
C ILE A 23 -4.83 -13.52 -7.04
N ASP A 24 -4.81 -14.84 -6.92
CA ASP A 24 -3.78 -15.75 -7.45
C ASP A 24 -2.35 -15.27 -7.17
N LEU A 25 -2.09 -14.88 -5.91
CA LEU A 25 -0.77 -14.44 -5.49
C LEU A 25 0.30 -15.48 -5.86
N ALA A 26 1.46 -15.00 -6.28
CA ALA A 26 2.53 -15.85 -6.77
C ALA A 26 2.95 -16.90 -5.70
N LYS A 27 2.93 -18.17 -6.10
CA LYS A 27 3.55 -19.24 -5.31
C LYS A 27 5.06 -19.06 -5.34
N LYS A 28 5.67 -18.96 -4.17
CA LYS A 28 7.13 -19.02 -4.07
C LYS A 28 7.65 -20.44 -3.80
N ASP A 29 6.77 -21.38 -3.42
CA ASP A 29 7.07 -22.82 -3.29
C ASP A 29 6.13 -23.70 -4.10
N ILE A 30 6.68 -24.83 -4.55
CA ILE A 30 5.97 -25.92 -5.24
C ILE A 30 4.92 -26.60 -4.32
N ILE A 31 5.05 -26.46 -2.99
CA ILE A 31 4.29 -27.28 -2.00
C ILE A 31 3.55 -26.42 -0.94
N GLY A 32 3.71 -25.09 -0.90
CA GLY A 32 3.22 -24.26 0.21
C GLY A 32 2.16 -23.24 -0.16
N ALA A 33 1.16 -23.06 0.71
CA ALA A 33 0.29 -21.88 0.71
C ALA A 33 0.99 -20.72 1.43
N SER A 34 0.80 -19.47 0.97
CA SER A 34 1.39 -18.28 1.58
C SER A 34 0.55 -17.73 2.73
N ASP A 35 1.16 -16.90 3.58
CA ASP A 35 0.47 -16.13 4.62
C ASP A 35 0.48 -14.63 4.24
N PRO A 36 -0.34 -14.19 3.27
CA PRO A 36 -0.23 -12.85 2.72
C PRO A 36 -0.80 -11.73 3.61
N TYR A 37 -0.11 -10.59 3.62
CA TYR A 37 -0.58 -9.31 4.16
C TYR A 37 -0.07 -8.15 3.28
N VAL A 38 -0.75 -6.99 3.33
CA VAL A 38 -0.38 -5.80 2.56
C VAL A 38 0.18 -4.73 3.49
N LYS A 39 1.38 -4.22 3.20
CA LYS A 39 1.91 -2.98 3.78
C LYS A 39 1.55 -1.80 2.89
N LEU A 40 1.14 -0.70 3.53
CA LEU A 40 0.82 0.57 2.91
C LEU A 40 1.73 1.62 3.52
N SER A 41 2.66 2.15 2.72
CA SER A 41 3.58 3.21 3.15
C SER A 41 3.28 4.52 2.43
N LEU A 42 3.17 5.61 3.18
CA LEU A 42 3.01 6.96 2.68
C LEU A 42 4.36 7.67 2.70
N TYR A 43 4.82 8.21 1.57
CA TYR A 43 6.09 8.91 1.43
C TYR A 43 5.93 10.35 0.95
N VAL A 44 6.91 11.19 1.27
CA VAL A 44 7.17 12.46 0.57
C VAL A 44 7.97 12.15 -0.70
N ALA A 45 7.48 12.59 -1.87
CA ALA A 45 8.05 12.25 -3.18
C ALA A 45 9.52 12.69 -3.32
N ASP A 46 9.84 13.90 -2.86
CA ASP A 46 11.15 14.52 -3.11
C ASP A 46 12.19 14.20 -2.02
N GLU A 47 11.78 13.66 -0.88
CA GLU A 47 12.65 13.37 0.28
C GLU A 47 12.79 11.87 0.56
N ASN A 48 12.04 11.02 -0.16
CA ASN A 48 11.88 9.59 0.12
C ASN A 48 11.63 9.27 1.62
N ARG A 49 11.02 10.23 2.33
CA ARG A 49 10.76 10.16 3.77
C ARG A 49 9.41 9.50 4.00
N GLU A 50 9.39 8.41 4.76
CA GLU A 50 8.15 7.74 5.18
C GLU A 50 7.43 8.58 6.24
N LEU A 51 6.16 8.86 5.99
CA LEU A 51 5.26 9.61 6.87
C LEU A 51 4.36 8.70 7.69
N ALA A 52 3.96 7.56 7.12
CA ALA A 52 3.10 6.58 7.78
C ALA A 52 3.32 5.20 7.16
N LEU A 53 3.28 4.17 8.00
CA LEU A 53 3.27 2.77 7.61
C LEU A 53 2.17 2.05 8.37
N VAL A 54 1.28 1.40 7.64
CA VAL A 54 0.23 0.52 8.19
C VAL A 54 0.20 -0.79 7.42
N GLN A 55 -0.42 -1.81 7.98
CA GLN A 55 -0.57 -3.10 7.30
C GLN A 55 -1.93 -3.72 7.59
N THR A 56 -2.40 -4.55 6.65
CA THR A 56 -3.54 -5.43 6.88
C THR A 56 -3.17 -6.54 7.86
N LYS A 57 -4.17 -7.24 8.35
CA LYS A 57 -3.98 -8.56 8.97
C LYS A 57 -3.39 -9.54 7.96
N THR A 58 -2.66 -10.51 8.48
CA THR A 58 -2.24 -11.67 7.71
C THR A 58 -3.39 -12.65 7.56
N ILE A 59 -3.64 -13.09 6.33
CA ILE A 59 -4.56 -14.22 6.09
C ILE A 59 -3.71 -15.46 5.87
N LYS A 60 -3.93 -16.50 6.67
CA LYS A 60 -3.09 -17.70 6.68
C LYS A 60 -3.40 -18.63 5.50
N LYS A 61 -2.37 -19.27 4.97
CA LYS A 61 -2.42 -20.41 4.03
C LYS A 61 -3.34 -20.17 2.83
N THR A 62 -3.21 -19.03 2.16
CA THR A 62 -3.99 -18.71 0.97
C THR A 62 -3.21 -17.87 -0.04
N LEU A 63 -3.52 -18.07 -1.32
CA LEU A 63 -3.08 -17.19 -2.42
C LEU A 63 -4.19 -16.24 -2.87
N ASN A 64 -5.38 -16.38 -2.28
CA ASN A 64 -6.57 -15.60 -2.58
C ASN A 64 -7.10 -14.94 -1.29
N PRO A 65 -6.29 -14.12 -0.60
CA PRO A 65 -6.72 -13.48 0.64
C PRO A 65 -7.83 -12.46 0.41
N LYS A 66 -8.75 -12.38 1.37
CA LYS A 66 -9.77 -11.32 1.46
C LYS A 66 -9.53 -10.53 2.74
N TRP A 67 -8.94 -9.35 2.62
CA TRP A 67 -8.65 -8.49 3.77
C TRP A 67 -9.87 -7.64 4.14
N ASN A 68 -10.47 -6.96 3.16
CA ASN A 68 -11.58 -6.02 3.36
C ASN A 68 -11.31 -4.97 4.46
N GLU A 69 -10.06 -4.50 4.55
CA GLU A 69 -9.63 -3.53 5.56
C GLU A 69 -9.57 -2.11 4.98
N GLU A 70 -9.93 -1.12 5.80
CA GLU A 70 -9.97 0.29 5.40
C GLU A 70 -8.95 1.11 6.21
N PHE A 71 -8.16 1.93 5.51
CA PHE A 71 -7.16 2.82 6.08
C PHE A 71 -7.46 4.25 5.64
N TYR A 72 -7.07 5.21 6.46
CA TYR A 72 -7.28 6.64 6.23
C TYR A 72 -5.95 7.37 6.29
N PHE A 73 -5.61 8.09 5.22
CA PHE A 73 -4.39 8.87 5.15
C PHE A 73 -4.71 10.34 4.91
N ARG A 74 -4.04 11.23 5.64
CA ARG A 74 -4.02 12.65 5.30
C ARG A 74 -2.93 12.87 4.26
N VAL A 75 -3.31 13.15 3.01
CA VAL A 75 -2.39 13.23 1.88
C VAL A 75 -2.36 14.62 1.27
N CYS A 76 -1.17 15.09 0.88
CA CYS A 76 -1.01 16.19 -0.07
C CYS A 76 -0.86 15.56 -1.47
N PRO A 77 -1.87 15.64 -2.36
CA PRO A 77 -1.86 14.89 -3.63
C PRO A 77 -0.64 15.18 -4.52
N HIS A 78 -0.12 16.41 -4.46
CA HIS A 78 1.03 16.81 -5.27
C HIS A 78 2.35 16.24 -4.73
N ASN A 79 2.50 16.16 -3.40
CA ASN A 79 3.77 15.84 -2.75
C ASN A 79 3.85 14.39 -2.22
N HIS A 80 2.73 13.77 -1.88
CA HIS A 80 2.74 12.45 -1.24
C HIS A 80 2.59 11.31 -2.26
N ARG A 81 3.17 10.16 -1.95
CA ARG A 81 3.05 8.91 -2.71
C ARG A 81 2.66 7.77 -1.76
N LEU A 82 1.75 6.90 -2.21
CA LEU A 82 1.40 5.67 -1.49
C LEU A 82 2.03 4.48 -2.20
N LEU A 83 2.77 3.68 -1.44
CA LEU A 83 3.33 2.41 -1.87
C LEU A 83 2.53 1.27 -1.24
N PHE A 84 2.16 0.30 -2.07
CA PHE A 84 1.47 -0.92 -1.66
C PHE A 84 2.37 -2.11 -1.94
N GLU A 85 2.60 -2.93 -0.93
CA GLU A 85 3.48 -4.09 -1.03
C GLU A 85 2.81 -5.27 -0.34
N VAL A 86 2.80 -6.43 -0.99
CA VAL A 86 2.34 -7.65 -0.34
C VAL A 86 3.51 -8.50 0.07
N PHE A 87 3.40 -9.02 1.28
CA PHE A 87 4.39 -9.82 1.95
C PHE A 87 3.76 -11.14 2.35
N ASP A 88 4.60 -12.16 2.55
CA ASP A 88 4.22 -13.44 3.14
C ASP A 88 4.81 -13.48 4.55
N GLU A 89 4.00 -13.62 5.59
CA GLU A 89 4.49 -13.57 6.97
C GLU A 89 5.53 -14.67 7.28
N ASN A 90 5.42 -15.84 6.63
CA ASN A 90 6.37 -16.94 6.82
C ASN A 90 7.72 -16.68 6.14
N ARG A 91 7.81 -15.68 5.27
CA ARG A 91 8.97 -15.43 4.41
C ARG A 91 9.20 -13.94 4.42
N LEU A 92 10.23 -13.47 5.12
CA LEU A 92 10.63 -12.06 5.23
C LEU A 92 11.04 -11.40 3.89
N VAL A 93 10.49 -11.85 2.76
CA VAL A 93 10.79 -11.42 1.39
C VAL A 93 9.54 -10.79 0.79
N ARG A 94 9.70 -9.56 0.30
CA ARG A 94 8.69 -8.86 -0.50
C ARG A 94 8.24 -9.74 -1.67
N LEU A 95 6.93 -9.91 -1.84
CA LEU A 95 6.40 -10.59 -3.03
C LEU A 95 6.53 -9.61 -4.20
N ILE A 96 7.40 -9.92 -5.16
CA ILE A 96 7.45 -9.21 -6.43
C ILE A 96 6.20 -9.66 -7.20
N PHE A 97 5.26 -8.74 -7.40
CA PHE A 97 3.97 -9.09 -7.99
C PHE A 97 4.11 -9.44 -9.47
N LEU A 98 3.63 -10.64 -9.81
CA LEU A 98 3.25 -11.03 -11.18
C LEU A 98 1.72 -11.06 -11.35
N GLN A 99 0.94 -10.62 -10.35
CA GLN A 99 -0.54 -10.72 -10.33
C GLN A 99 -1.23 -9.47 -9.76
N TYR A 100 -2.57 -9.50 -9.67
CA TYR A 100 -3.45 -8.35 -9.43
C TYR A 100 -3.76 -8.14 -7.93
N LEU A 101 -3.72 -6.88 -7.48
CA LEU A 101 -4.20 -6.43 -6.16
C LEU A 101 -5.45 -5.57 -6.36
N MET A 102 -6.54 -5.88 -5.66
CA MET A 102 -7.79 -5.09 -5.74
C MET A 102 -7.85 -4.04 -4.64
N MET A 103 -7.91 -2.75 -5.04
CA MET A 103 -8.01 -1.61 -4.15
C MET A 103 -9.14 -0.67 -4.57
N SER A 104 -9.77 -0.02 -3.60
CA SER A 104 -10.72 1.07 -3.84
C SER A 104 -10.27 2.33 -3.11
N PHE A 105 -10.30 3.44 -3.82
CA PHE A 105 -9.95 4.77 -3.33
C PHE A 105 -11.18 5.66 -3.34
N LYS A 106 -11.36 6.44 -2.26
CA LYS A 106 -12.37 7.50 -2.19
C LYS A 106 -11.75 8.74 -1.56
N PHE A 107 -11.90 9.87 -2.25
CA PHE A 107 -11.55 11.21 -1.77
C PHE A 107 -12.77 11.88 -1.14
#